data_AF-A0A2W6UUV1-F1
#
_entry.id   AF-A0A2W6UUV1-F1
#
_cell.length_a   1.000
_cell.length_b   1.000
_cell.length_c   1.000
_cell.angle_alpha   90.00
_cell.angle_beta   90.00
_cell.angle_gamma   90.00
#
_symmetry.space_group_name_H-M   'P 1'
#
loop_
_entity.id
_entity.type
_entity.pdbx_description
1 polymer ?
#
loop_
_entity_poly.entity_id
_entity_poly.type
_entity_poly.pdbx_seq_one_letter_code
_entity_poly.pdbx_strand_id
1 'polypeptide(L)'
;MLGNLNGWHLLILLAVILLLFGAAKLPALAKSVGQSARVFKGEMKAMKDEDHSEGKTEQTVGTPPYDPSLGQNASASSTPPAPGASSDTKP
;
A
#
# COMPACT_ATOMS: atom_id res chain seq x y z
N MET A 1 23.61 -12.08 33.70
CA MET A 1 22.60 -13.16 33.76
C MET A 1 21.49 -12.98 32.72
N LEU A 2 21.80 -12.53 31.49
CA LEU A 2 20.82 -12.23 30.43
C LEU A 2 20.88 -13.21 29.23
N GLY A 3 21.76 -14.22 29.28
CA GLY A 3 22.06 -15.08 28.14
C GLY A 3 21.09 -16.24 27.90
N ASN A 4 19.97 -16.31 28.63
CA ASN A 4 19.03 -17.43 28.54
C ASN A 4 17.75 -17.12 27.75
N LEU A 5 17.71 -16.00 27.01
CA LEU A 5 16.75 -15.73 25.94
C LEU A 5 17.05 -16.63 24.73
N ASN A 6 17.21 -17.94 24.99
CA ASN A 6 17.28 -18.99 24.00
C ASN A 6 16.14 -18.71 23.05
N GLY A 7 16.44 -18.46 21.77
CA GLY A 7 15.44 -18.16 20.74
C GLY A 7 14.28 -19.17 20.77
N TRP A 8 14.53 -20.36 21.32
CA TRP A 8 13.54 -21.36 21.68
C TRP A 8 12.32 -20.89 22.51
N HIS A 9 12.42 -19.80 23.26
CA HIS A 9 11.24 -19.21 23.92
C HIS A 9 10.40 -18.40 22.94
N LEU A 10 11.04 -17.72 22.00
CA LEU A 10 10.36 -16.85 21.04
C LEU A 10 9.52 -17.66 20.04
N LEU A 11 10.02 -18.80 19.55
CA LEU A 11 9.20 -19.66 18.68
C LEU A 11 8.11 -20.44 19.45
N ILE A 12 8.28 -20.73 20.75
CA ILE A 12 7.19 -21.25 21.59
C ILE A 12 6.10 -20.20 21.76
N LEU A 13 6.46 -18.96 22.06
CA LEU A 13 5.50 -17.86 22.16
C LEU A 13 4.79 -17.62 20.82
N LEU A 14 5.54 -17.64 19.72
CA LEU A 14 4.99 -17.55 18.37
C LEU A 14 4.00 -18.70 18.11
N ALA A 15 4.34 -19.94 18.48
CA ALA A 15 3.45 -21.09 18.34
C ALA A 15 2.14 -20.91 19.11
N VAL A 16 2.18 -20.41 20.35
CA VAL A 16 0.98 -20.11 21.14
C VAL A 16 0.12 -19.04 20.45
N ILE A 17 0.73 -17.96 19.96
CA ILE A 17 -0.01 -16.90 19.24
C ILE A 17 -0.61 -17.44 17.93
N LEU A 18 0.11 -18.29 17.18
CA LEU A 18 -0.44 -18.96 15.99
C LEU A 18 -1.63 -19.87 16.35
N LEU A 19 -1.60 -20.53 17.51
CA LEU A 19 -2.70 -21.40 17.94
C LEU A 19 -3.95 -20.60 18.29
N LEU A 20 -3.79 -19.43 18.93
CA LEU A 20 -4.90 -18.56 19.34
C LEU A 20 -5.47 -17.75 18.16
N PHE A 21 -4.60 -17.16 17.33
CA PHE A 21 -5.01 -16.24 16.27
C PHE A 21 -5.08 -16.91 14.88
N GLY A 22 -4.40 -18.05 14.70
CA GLY A 22 -4.28 -18.73 13.41
C GLY A 22 -3.14 -18.20 12.53
N ALA A 23 -2.60 -19.05 11.65
CA ALA A 23 -1.51 -18.72 10.74
C ALA A 23 -1.86 -17.61 9.72
N ALA A 24 -3.14 -17.43 9.39
CA ALA A 24 -3.59 -16.41 8.42
C ALA A 24 -3.70 -15.00 9.02
N LYS A 25 -3.87 -14.87 10.34
CA LYS A 25 -4.13 -13.56 10.98
C LYS A 25 -2.86 -12.79 11.33
N LEU A 26 -1.79 -13.48 11.70
CA LEU A 26 -0.49 -12.85 11.94
C LEU A 26 0.08 -12.08 10.75
N PRO A 27 0.14 -12.64 9.51
CA PRO A 27 0.68 -11.90 8.37
C PRO A 27 -0.21 -10.72 7.97
N ALA A 28 -1.54 -10.83 8.18
CA ALA A 28 -2.47 -9.73 7.93
C ALA A 28 -2.23 -8.56 8.90
N LEU A 29 -2.12 -8.85 10.21
CA LEU A 29 -1.82 -7.85 11.24
C LEU A 29 -0.43 -7.24 11.07
N ALA A 30 0.57 -8.06 10.74
CA ALA A 30 1.92 -7.57 10.48
C ALA A 30 1.98 -6.63 9.27
N LYS A 31 1.21 -6.91 8.21
CA LYS A 31 1.11 -6.03 7.03
C LYS A 31 0.51 -4.67 7.39
N SER A 32 -0.62 -4.62 8.12
CA SER A 32 -1.27 -3.36 8.48
C SER A 32 -0.41 -2.54 9.44
N VAL A 33 0.16 -3.17 10.47
CA VAL A 33 1.06 -2.50 11.42
C VAL A 33 2.34 -2.04 10.74
N GLY A 34 2.90 -2.85 9.83
CA GLY A 34 4.11 -2.49 9.08
C GLY A 34 3.92 -1.28 8.16
N GLN A 35 2.74 -1.14 7.54
CA GLN A 35 2.40 0.04 6.74
C GLN A 35 2.32 1.30 7.61
N SER A 36 1.60 1.26 8.73
CA SER A 36 1.53 2.39 9.66
C SER A 36 2.89 2.76 10.25
N ALA A 37 3.70 1.75 10.61
CA ALA A 37 5.04 1.96 11.13
C ALA A 37 5.99 2.58 10.10
N ARG A 38 5.85 2.24 8.81
CA ARG A 38 6.67 2.82 7.73
C ARG A 38 6.39 4.31 7.54
N VAL A 39 5.11 4.69 7.53
CA VAL A 39 4.70 6.09 7.43
C VAL A 39 5.23 6.87 8.62
N PHE A 40 4.94 6.39 9.84
CA PHE A 40 5.41 7.00 11.07
C PHE A 40 6.95 7.12 11.13
N LYS A 41 7.69 6.09 10.70
CA LYS A 41 9.16 6.13 10.65
C LYS A 41 9.68 7.18 9.66
N GLY A 42 8.99 7.37 8.53
CA GLY A 42 9.33 8.37 7.53
C GLY A 42 9.14 9.79 8.06
N GLU A 43 7.98 10.05 8.66
CA GLU A 43 7.66 11.34 9.30
C GLU A 43 8.61 11.64 10.48
N MET A 44 8.84 10.65 11.35
CA MET A 44 9.78 10.79 12.47
C MET A 44 11.22 11.05 11.99
N LYS A 45 11.61 10.50 10.84
CA LYS A 45 12.94 10.73 10.27
C LYS A 45 13.05 12.12 9.65
N ALA A 46 12.01 12.61 8.99
CA ALA A 46 11.96 13.97 8.48
C ALA A 46 12.08 15.00 9.63
N MET A 47 11.32 14.82 10.72
CA MET A 47 11.43 15.69 11.90
C MET A 47 12.84 15.69 12.51
N LYS A 48 13.46 14.51 12.60
CA LYS A 48 14.82 14.39 13.15
C LYS A 48 15.90 14.96 12.23
N ASP A 49 15.72 14.87 10.91
CA ASP A 49 16.65 15.46 9.95
C ASP A 49 16.44 16.99 9.84
N GLU A 50 15.22 17.51 10.03
CA GLU A 50 14.88 18.94 10.09
C GLU A 50 15.49 19.64 11.32
N ASP A 51 15.48 19.01 12.50
CA ASP A 51 16.19 19.50 13.71
C ASP A 51 17.73 19.58 13.51
N HIS A 52 18.27 18.91 12.50
CA HIS A 52 19.71 18.85 12.21
C HIS A 52 20.13 19.58 10.93
N SER A 53 19.19 20.09 10.12
CA SER A 53 19.45 20.63 8.79
C SER A 53 18.60 21.85 8.46
N GLU A 54 18.73 22.90 9.27
CA GLU A 54 18.45 24.26 8.81
C GLU A 54 19.57 24.69 7.84
N GLY A 55 19.57 24.13 6.62
CA GLY A 55 20.61 24.41 5.64
C GLY A 55 20.84 23.39 4.52
N LYS A 56 19.81 22.84 3.88
CA LYS A 56 19.96 22.39 2.48
C LYS A 56 18.62 22.31 1.75
N THR A 57 18.29 23.40 1.08
CA THR A 57 17.34 23.40 -0.03
C THR A 57 17.92 22.59 -1.20
N GLU A 58 17.04 21.87 -1.88
CA GLU A 58 17.11 21.34 -3.25
C GLU A 58 17.37 19.83 -3.48
N GLN A 59 16.50 19.30 -4.38
CA GLN A 59 16.51 18.05 -5.15
C GLN A 59 15.98 16.77 -4.47
N THR A 60 14.91 16.10 -4.96
CA THR A 60 14.56 15.86 -6.37
C THR A 60 13.06 15.59 -6.54
N VAL A 61 12.42 16.36 -7.43
CA VAL A 61 11.18 15.99 -8.13
C VAL A 61 11.52 14.79 -9.03
N GLY A 62 11.08 13.60 -8.64
CA GLY A 62 11.22 12.37 -9.41
C GLY A 62 9.86 11.91 -9.95
N THR A 63 9.63 12.22 -11.23
CA THR A 63 8.88 11.46 -12.25
C THR A 63 7.60 10.68 -11.81
N PRO A 64 6.40 10.98 -12.36
CA PRO A 64 5.26 10.08 -12.21
C PRO A 64 5.61 8.70 -12.78
N PRO A 65 5.21 7.58 -12.13
CA PRO A 65 5.38 6.25 -12.69
C PRO A 65 4.73 6.21 -14.07
N TYR A 66 5.54 5.96 -15.09
CA TYR A 66 5.08 5.49 -16.38
C TYR A 66 4.22 4.24 -16.13
N ASP A 67 2.92 4.33 -16.42
CA ASP A 67 2.01 3.19 -16.38
C ASP A 67 2.05 2.48 -17.76
N PRO A 68 2.66 1.29 -17.87
CA PRO A 68 2.66 0.51 -19.10
C PRO A 68 1.28 -0.10 -19.44
N SER A 69 0.20 0.19 -18.71
CA SER A 69 -1.12 -0.41 -18.96
C SER A 69 -2.01 0.33 -19.97
N LEU A 70 -1.56 1.44 -20.57
CA LEU A 70 -2.31 2.12 -21.65
C LEU A 70 -2.04 1.52 -23.05
N GLY A 71 -1.47 0.32 -23.12
CA GLY A 71 -1.03 -0.34 -24.35
C GLY A 71 -1.80 -1.59 -24.77
N GLN A 72 -3.05 -1.80 -24.32
CA GLN A 72 -3.89 -2.90 -24.79
C GLN A 72 -5.37 -2.55 -24.59
N ASN A 73 -5.96 -1.77 -25.52
CA ASN A 73 -7.21 -2.12 -26.22
C ASN A 73 -7.65 -0.97 -27.14
N ALA A 74 -6.77 -0.57 -28.08
CA ALA A 74 -7.16 0.26 -29.21
C ALA A 74 -7.16 -0.63 -30.46
N SER A 75 -8.20 -1.45 -30.59
CA SER A 75 -8.56 -2.10 -31.85
C SER A 75 -10.05 -2.43 -31.85
N ALA A 76 -10.74 -1.83 -32.81
CA ALA A 76 -12.04 -2.22 -33.35
C ALA A 76 -13.28 -2.01 -32.46
N SER A 77 -13.90 -0.84 -32.57
CA SER A 77 -15.13 -0.70 -33.38
C SER A 77 -15.71 0.71 -33.26
N SER A 78 -15.48 1.49 -34.31
CA SER A 78 -16.32 2.62 -34.68
C SER A 78 -17.73 2.15 -35.01
N THR A 79 -18.75 2.62 -34.30
CA THR A 79 -20.08 2.88 -34.87
C THR A 79 -20.70 4.09 -34.15
N PRO A 80 -20.92 5.22 -34.84
CA PRO A 80 -21.55 6.43 -34.30
C PRO A 80 -23.08 6.28 -34.05
N PRO A 81 -23.71 7.26 -33.38
CA PRO A 81 -24.95 7.11 -32.61
C PRO A 81 -26.23 7.15 -33.45
N ALA A 82 -27.26 6.40 -33.03
CA ALA A 82 -28.63 6.61 -33.48
C ALA A 82 -29.39 7.44 -32.40
N PRO A 83 -29.80 8.68 -32.69
CA PRO A 83 -30.75 9.42 -31.86
C PRO A 83 -32.17 9.08 -32.35
N GLY A 84 -32.98 8.42 -31.53
CA GLY A 84 -34.35 8.12 -31.93
C GLY A 84 -35.10 7.23 -30.96
N ALA A 85 -35.51 7.80 -29.82
CA ALA A 85 -36.57 7.22 -28.99
C ALA A 85 -37.33 8.35 -28.29
N SER A 86 -38.15 9.07 -29.06
CA SER A 86 -39.17 9.99 -28.55
C SER A 86 -40.36 9.98 -29.53
N SER A 87 -41.25 9.01 -29.34
CA SER A 87 -42.63 8.98 -29.86
C SER A 87 -43.33 7.86 -29.08
N ASP A 88 -44.11 8.11 -28.04
CA ASP A 88 -45.27 9.00 -27.93
C ASP A 88 -46.29 8.80 -29.06
N THR A 89 -47.50 8.41 -28.62
CA THR A 89 -48.76 8.36 -29.36
C THR A 89 -49.00 7.21 -30.36
N LYS A 90 -49.91 6.30 -29.97
CA LYS A 90 -50.66 5.38 -30.84
C LYS A 90 -52.17 5.66 -30.65
N PRO A 91 -53.01 5.61 -31.70
CA PRO A 91 -54.46 5.63 -31.57
C PRO A 91 -55.04 4.29 -31.06
#